data_AF-A0A9W7CD66-F1
#
_entry.id   AF-A0A9W7CD66-F1
#
_cell.length_a   1.000
_cell.length_b   1.000
_cell.length_c   1.000
_cell.angle_alpha   90.00
_cell.angle_beta   90.00
_cell.angle_gamma   90.00
#
_symmetry.space_group_name_H-M   'P 1'
#
loop_
_entity.id
_entity.type
_entity.pdbx_description
1 polymer ?
#
loop_
_entity_poly.entity_id
_entity_poly.type
_entity_poly.pdbx_seq_one_letter_code
_entity_poly.pdbx_strand_id
1 'polypeptide(L)'
;MSSSGLDPASALTFSEISDLNARKKAIKANHAEYVSGHPEIKSMLNDFMSACLLEKPQNIYNFALTHFSDLAPHHSHSSTSTGPSPLLITGPSGSGKSTLVDLLKKKYYGKFDTPLQTTSRMPRPGEDEDDYQFLPLSQVQQMIEDGKFCEYTSIVSDGVSENVIYGTTFASIQSVRSGMKICIILTDIEGYKKMKVSGLGFKSIFIKPPDLDALEDRLLDKGVGEGEVPVLLEKAKEEIEYGEGEGGFDEVVENGVLEESFEAFGKVVEKWFGKVLEEEEEEEKEEIKEEKENDKED
;
A
#
# COMPACT_ATOMS: atom_id res chain seq x y z
N MET A 1 -25.58 -43.78 2.61
CA MET A 1 -24.75 -44.27 3.72
C MET A 1 -23.47 -44.84 3.10
N SER A 2 -22.24 -44.40 3.35
CA SER A 2 -21.70 -43.42 4.30
C SER A 2 -20.36 -42.89 3.75
N SER A 3 -20.13 -41.59 3.98
CA SER A 3 -18.85 -40.91 4.24
C SER A 3 -17.67 -41.07 3.26
N SER A 4 -17.48 -40.07 2.40
CA SER A 4 -16.15 -39.55 2.05
C SER A 4 -16.02 -38.16 2.64
N GLY A 5 -15.82 -38.09 3.96
CA GLY A 5 -15.41 -36.85 4.61
C GLY A 5 -13.97 -36.55 4.21
N LEU A 6 -13.74 -35.34 3.70
CA LEU A 6 -12.40 -34.77 3.63
C LEU A 6 -11.91 -34.55 5.08
N ASP A 7 -10.74 -35.11 5.38
CA ASP A 7 -10.10 -35.10 6.70
C ASP A 7 -9.52 -33.70 7.00
N PRO A 8 -9.73 -33.12 8.19
CA PRO A 8 -9.18 -31.82 8.58
C PRO A 8 -7.73 -31.99 9.04
N ALA A 9 -6.83 -31.15 8.52
CA ALA A 9 -5.37 -31.17 8.70
C ALA A 9 -4.61 -32.15 7.80
N SER A 10 -4.25 -31.68 6.60
CA SER A 10 -3.06 -32.18 5.89
C SER A 10 -1.81 -31.84 6.71
N ALA A 11 -1.52 -32.65 7.71
CA ALA A 11 -0.29 -32.54 8.49
C ALA A 11 0.91 -32.68 7.55
N LEU A 12 1.84 -31.73 7.64
CA LEU A 12 3.08 -31.74 6.88
C LEU A 12 3.75 -33.10 6.98
N THR A 13 4.24 -33.61 5.86
CA THR A 13 5.01 -34.84 5.81
C THR A 13 6.29 -34.70 6.64
N PHE A 14 6.84 -35.83 7.09
CA PHE A 14 8.10 -35.83 7.83
C PHE A 14 9.24 -35.18 7.04
N SER A 15 9.24 -35.30 5.71
CA SER A 15 10.21 -34.64 4.82
C SER A 15 10.05 -33.13 4.88
N GLU A 16 8.83 -32.61 4.71
CA GLU A 16 8.55 -31.17 4.76
C GLU A 16 8.89 -30.58 6.14
N ILE A 17 8.60 -31.30 7.23
CA ILE A 17 8.98 -30.90 8.58
C ILE A 17 10.51 -30.88 8.73
N SER A 18 11.21 -31.88 8.16
CA SER A 18 12.67 -31.93 8.15
C SER A 18 13.28 -30.74 7.40
N ASP A 19 12.75 -30.43 6.22
CA ASP A 19 13.21 -29.32 5.38
C ASP A 19 12.93 -27.96 6.03
N LEU A 20 11.76 -27.78 6.63
CA LEU A 20 11.44 -26.57 7.41
C LEU A 20 12.35 -26.41 8.62
N ASN A 21 12.68 -27.50 9.32
CA ASN A 21 13.61 -27.46 10.44
C ASN A 21 15.04 -27.12 9.99
N ALA A 22 15.48 -27.69 8.87
CA ALA A 22 16.77 -27.35 8.26
C ALA A 22 16.82 -25.87 7.86
N ARG A 23 15.77 -25.36 7.21
CA ARG A 23 15.65 -23.95 6.83
C ARG A 23 15.62 -23.03 8.05
N LYS A 24 14.87 -23.38 9.10
CA LYS A 24 14.83 -22.66 10.38
C LYS A 24 16.22 -22.59 11.01
N LYS A 25 16.97 -23.69 10.98
CA LYS A 25 18.36 -23.74 11.48
C LYS A 25 19.28 -22.84 10.66
N ALA A 26 19.16 -22.87 9.33
CA ALA A 26 19.93 -22.01 8.43
C ALA A 26 19.63 -20.52 8.67
N ILE A 27 18.36 -20.14 8.79
CA ILE A 27 17.95 -18.75 9.09
C ILE A 27 18.52 -18.31 10.44
N LYS A 28 18.47 -19.17 11.47
CA LYS A 28 19.07 -18.84 12.77
C LYS A 28 20.58 -18.67 12.69
N ALA A 29 21.27 -19.50 11.91
CA ALA A 29 22.71 -19.39 11.69
C ALA A 29 23.06 -18.09 10.96
N ASN A 30 22.37 -17.79 9.86
CA ASN A 30 22.55 -16.55 9.10
C ASN A 30 22.26 -15.31 9.96
N HIS A 31 21.21 -15.34 10.78
CA HIS A 31 20.90 -14.26 11.70
C HIS A 31 22.00 -14.07 12.74
N ALA A 32 22.50 -15.16 13.35
CA ALA A 32 23.58 -15.09 14.33
C ALA A 32 24.89 -14.58 13.70
N GLU A 33 25.21 -15.01 12.49
CA GLU A 33 26.36 -14.54 11.73
C GLU A 33 26.22 -13.05 11.38
N TYR A 34 25.06 -12.63 10.89
CA TYR A 34 24.75 -11.24 10.58
C TYR A 34 24.88 -10.35 11.82
N VAL A 35 24.24 -10.71 12.94
CA VAL A 35 24.33 -9.94 14.20
C VAL A 35 25.76 -9.94 14.76
N SER A 36 26.53 -11.01 14.56
CA SER A 36 27.94 -11.05 14.97
C SER A 36 28.84 -10.16 14.10
N GLY A 37 28.52 -10.04 12.81
CA GLY A 37 29.20 -9.15 11.87
C GLY A 37 28.84 -7.67 12.01
N HIS A 38 27.75 -7.35 12.72
CA HIS A 38 27.21 -6.00 12.87
C HIS A 38 27.08 -5.64 14.38
N PRO A 39 28.20 -5.33 15.07
CA PRO A 39 28.20 -5.05 16.51
C PRO A 39 27.29 -3.88 16.91
N GLU A 40 27.03 -2.94 16.01
CA GLU A 40 26.08 -1.84 16.16
C GLU A 40 24.63 -2.35 16.36
N ILE A 41 24.21 -3.37 15.61
CA ILE A 41 22.90 -4.00 15.76
C ILE A 41 22.78 -4.69 17.12
N LYS A 42 23.84 -5.38 17.54
CA LYS A 42 23.90 -6.03 18.85
C LYS A 42 23.79 -5.01 19.99
N SER A 43 24.48 -3.88 19.87
CA SER A 43 24.42 -2.78 20.85
C SER A 43 23.00 -2.21 20.93
N MET A 44 22.39 -1.95 19.78
CA MET A 44 21.04 -1.43 19.65
C MET A 44 19.98 -2.37 20.25
N LEU A 45 20.08 -3.67 19.98
CA LEU A 45 19.16 -4.67 20.56
C LEU A 45 19.33 -4.78 22.08
N ASN A 46 20.56 -4.73 22.58
CA ASN A 46 20.82 -4.77 24.03
C ASN A 46 20.28 -3.52 24.75
N ASP A 47 20.40 -2.35 24.12
CA ASP A 47 19.85 -1.10 24.63
C ASP A 47 18.32 -1.18 24.74
N PHE A 48 17.64 -1.59 23.66
CA PHE A 48 16.20 -1.80 23.67
C PHE A 48 15.74 -2.82 24.72
N MET A 49 16.42 -3.97 24.83
CA MET A 49 16.10 -4.96 25.85
C MET A 49 16.27 -4.40 27.27
N SER A 50 17.26 -3.54 27.48
CA SER A 50 17.47 -2.86 28.77
C SER A 50 16.32 -1.90 29.07
N ALA A 51 15.90 -1.10 28.09
CA ALA A 51 14.76 -0.20 28.21
C ALA A 51 13.45 -0.95 28.53
N CYS A 52 13.22 -2.08 27.87
CA CYS A 52 12.06 -2.94 28.15
C CYS A 52 12.04 -3.47 29.59
N LEU A 53 13.19 -3.87 30.13
CA LEU A 53 13.32 -4.36 31.51
C LEU A 53 13.12 -3.25 32.54
N LEU A 54 13.53 -2.02 32.23
CA LEU A 54 13.41 -0.86 33.09
C LEU A 54 11.98 -0.32 33.10
N GLU A 55 11.40 -0.09 31.93
CA GLU A 55 10.12 0.61 31.77
C GLU A 55 8.91 -0.32 31.83
N LYS A 56 9.13 -1.62 31.60
CA LYS A 56 8.11 -2.68 31.65
C LYS A 56 6.83 -2.28 30.88
N PRO A 57 6.96 -1.94 29.58
CA PRO A 57 5.83 -1.47 28.78
C PRO A 57 4.74 -2.54 28.69
N GLN A 58 3.48 -2.12 28.79
CA GLN A 58 2.32 -3.01 28.61
C GLN A 58 2.19 -3.50 27.15
N ASN A 59 2.64 -2.69 26.20
CA ASN A 59 2.67 -3.02 24.78
C ASN A 59 4.10 -2.86 24.24
N ILE A 60 4.78 -3.99 24.07
CA ILE A 60 6.17 -4.06 23.61
C ILE A 60 6.34 -3.55 22.17
N TYR A 61 5.31 -3.70 21.33
CA TYR A 61 5.36 -3.30 19.92
C TYR A 61 5.34 -1.78 19.77
N ASN A 62 4.40 -1.10 20.42
CA ASN A 62 4.35 0.37 20.42
C ASN A 62 5.59 0.98 21.10
N PHE A 63 6.10 0.31 22.14
CA PHE A 63 7.33 0.69 22.79
C PHE A 63 8.53 0.59 21.83
N ALA A 64 8.65 -0.50 21.07
CA ALA A 64 9.67 -0.65 20.03
C ALA A 64 9.58 0.43 18.95
N LEU A 65 8.38 0.73 18.46
CA LEU A 65 8.19 1.80 17.46
C LEU A 65 8.69 3.15 17.95
N THR A 66 8.48 3.45 19.24
CA THR A 66 8.96 4.69 19.85
C THR A 66 10.47 4.63 20.07
N HIS A 67 10.99 3.56 20.67
CA HIS A 67 12.40 3.39 21.01
C HIS A 67 13.32 3.42 19.78
N PHE A 68 12.87 2.86 18.67
CA PHE A 68 13.65 2.82 17.43
C PHE A 68 13.33 3.97 16.46
N SER A 69 12.42 4.89 16.82
CA SER A 69 12.09 6.03 15.96
C SER A 69 13.30 6.95 15.70
N ASP A 70 14.23 7.05 16.65
CA ASP A 70 15.48 7.80 16.52
C ASP A 70 16.57 7.06 15.71
N LEU A 71 16.39 5.76 15.48
CA LEU A 71 17.30 4.88 14.73
C LEU A 71 16.83 4.61 13.31
N ALA A 72 15.54 4.84 13.02
CA ALA A 72 15.12 5.08 11.65
C ALA A 72 16.06 6.15 11.09
N PRO A 73 16.59 5.98 9.86
CA PRO A 73 17.43 7.00 9.28
C PRO A 73 16.71 8.32 9.49
N HIS A 74 17.31 9.22 10.27
CA HIS A 74 17.06 10.62 10.10
C HIS A 74 17.49 10.89 8.66
N HIS A 75 16.59 10.62 7.71
CA HIS A 75 16.39 11.58 6.68
C HIS A 75 16.19 12.88 7.44
N SER A 76 17.29 13.60 7.59
CA SER A 76 17.32 15.05 7.51
C SER A 76 16.71 15.46 6.16
N HIS A 77 15.48 15.04 5.90
CA HIS A 77 14.51 15.86 5.22
C HIS A 77 14.28 16.99 6.20
N SER A 78 15.18 17.98 6.09
CA SER A 78 14.76 19.37 6.01
C SER A 78 13.29 19.40 5.61
N SER A 79 12.49 19.86 6.54
CA SER A 79 11.06 20.11 6.49
C SER A 79 10.66 20.89 5.22
N THR A 80 10.67 20.21 4.09
CA THR A 80 10.04 20.60 2.83
C THR A 80 9.63 19.31 2.14
N SER A 81 8.67 18.58 2.72
CA SER A 81 7.90 17.66 1.88
C SER A 81 7.17 18.56 0.89
N THR A 82 7.68 18.66 -0.34
CA THR A 82 7.07 19.48 -1.38
C THR A 82 5.76 18.80 -1.76
N GLY A 83 4.66 19.39 -1.31
CA GLY A 83 3.31 18.99 -1.66
C GLY A 83 2.53 18.17 -0.62
N PRO A 84 1.23 17.95 -0.90
CA PRO A 84 0.28 17.33 0.03
C PRO A 84 0.72 15.96 0.54
N SER A 85 0.17 15.54 1.68
CA SER A 85 0.31 14.16 2.17
C SER A 85 -0.32 13.19 1.15
N PRO A 86 0.28 12.02 0.87
CA PRO A 86 -0.37 10.97 0.08
C PRO A 86 -1.67 10.48 0.73
N LEU A 87 -2.57 9.98 -0.11
CA LEU A 87 -3.79 9.26 0.23
C LEU A 87 -3.64 7.79 -0.19
N LEU A 88 -3.46 6.91 0.79
CA LEU A 88 -3.41 5.47 0.61
C LEU A 88 -4.82 4.88 0.73
N ILE A 89 -5.23 4.11 -0.26
CA ILE A 89 -6.53 3.44 -0.30
C ILE A 89 -6.29 1.95 -0.45
N THR A 90 -6.90 1.18 0.44
CA THR A 90 -6.82 -0.28 0.42
C THR A 90 -8.18 -0.90 0.70
N GLY A 91 -8.27 -2.22 0.63
CA GLY A 91 -9.52 -2.97 0.70
C GLY A 91 -9.51 -4.19 -0.23
N PRO A 92 -10.49 -5.09 -0.11
CA PRO A 92 -10.53 -6.31 -0.90
C PRO A 92 -10.59 -6.08 -2.40
N SER A 93 -10.07 -7.04 -3.17
CA SER A 93 -10.34 -7.06 -4.62
C SER A 93 -11.85 -7.13 -4.84
N GLY A 94 -12.38 -6.26 -5.70
CA GLY A 94 -13.83 -6.13 -5.90
C GLY A 94 -14.53 -5.07 -5.01
N SER A 95 -13.86 -4.50 -4.01
CA SER A 95 -14.49 -3.51 -3.11
C SER A 95 -14.78 -2.14 -3.75
N GLY A 96 -14.41 -1.90 -5.01
CA GLY A 96 -14.73 -0.69 -5.77
C GLY A 96 -13.81 0.51 -5.57
N LYS A 97 -12.62 0.30 -4.99
CA LYS A 97 -11.57 1.33 -4.79
C LYS A 97 -11.29 2.15 -6.06
N SER A 98 -11.02 1.49 -7.18
CA SER A 98 -10.70 2.14 -8.45
C SER A 98 -11.85 3.03 -8.93
N THR A 99 -13.10 2.55 -8.82
CA THR A 99 -14.28 3.32 -9.19
C THR A 99 -14.42 4.61 -8.38
N LEU A 100 -14.23 4.54 -7.05
CA LEU A 100 -14.29 5.73 -6.18
C LEU A 100 -13.15 6.72 -6.50
N VAL A 101 -11.95 6.22 -6.78
CA VAL A 101 -10.81 7.04 -7.19
C VAL A 101 -11.07 7.72 -8.54
N ASP A 102 -11.62 7.01 -9.52
CA ASP A 102 -11.93 7.57 -10.83
C ASP A 102 -12.98 8.68 -10.73
N LEU A 103 -14.01 8.49 -9.90
CA LEU A 103 -15.01 9.52 -9.62
C LEU A 103 -14.38 10.73 -8.91
N LEU A 104 -13.45 10.50 -7.97
CA LEU A 104 -12.74 11.57 -7.28
C LEU A 104 -11.86 12.39 -8.21
N LYS A 105 -11.05 11.72 -9.06
CA LYS A 105 -10.20 12.37 -10.07
C LYS A 105 -11.03 13.18 -11.08
N LYS A 106 -12.24 12.70 -11.42
CA LYS A 106 -13.18 13.44 -12.29
C LYS A 106 -13.79 14.65 -11.60
N LYS A 107 -14.19 14.53 -10.33
CA LYS A 107 -14.77 15.64 -9.55
C LYS A 107 -13.74 16.75 -9.32
N TYR A 108 -12.50 16.38 -9.02
CA TYR A 108 -11.39 17.28 -8.71
C TYR A 108 -10.27 17.15 -9.75
N TYR A 109 -10.59 17.55 -10.98
CA TYR A 109 -9.65 17.48 -12.09
C TYR A 109 -8.35 18.21 -11.76
N GLY A 110 -7.20 17.62 -12.12
CA GLY A 110 -5.87 18.20 -11.87
C GLY A 110 -5.32 18.00 -10.45
N LYS A 111 -6.17 17.78 -9.44
CA LYS A 111 -5.76 17.75 -8.01
C LYS A 111 -5.11 16.45 -7.54
N PHE A 112 -5.41 15.34 -8.21
CA PHE A 112 -5.00 14.00 -7.79
C PHE A 112 -4.21 13.30 -8.88
N ASP A 113 -3.20 12.54 -8.48
CA ASP A 113 -2.50 11.62 -9.38
C ASP A 113 -2.07 10.33 -8.69
N THR A 114 -1.77 9.32 -9.49
CA THR A 114 -1.27 8.03 -9.00
C THR A 114 0.22 7.90 -9.29
N PRO A 115 1.04 7.34 -8.38
CA PRO A 115 2.46 7.19 -8.63
C PRO A 115 2.69 6.15 -9.73
N LEU A 116 3.56 6.47 -10.70
CA LEU A 116 4.01 5.53 -11.71
C LEU A 116 4.61 4.30 -11.03
N GLN A 117 4.07 3.13 -11.36
CA GLN A 117 4.48 1.86 -10.80
C GLN A 117 5.73 1.35 -11.51
N THR A 118 6.64 0.70 -10.78
CA THR A 118 7.82 0.05 -11.38
C THR A 118 7.54 -1.43 -11.56
N THR A 119 7.94 -2.01 -12.70
CA THR A 119 7.84 -3.45 -12.91
C THR A 119 9.06 -4.05 -13.60
N SER A 120 9.34 -5.33 -13.31
CA SER A 120 10.44 -6.08 -13.93
C SER A 120 10.06 -6.80 -15.24
N ARG A 121 8.79 -6.77 -15.65
CA ARG A 121 8.37 -7.36 -16.93
C ARG A 121 8.65 -6.43 -18.09
N MET A 122 8.62 -6.98 -19.29
CA MET A 122 8.58 -6.17 -20.51
C MET A 122 7.20 -5.53 -20.72
N PRO A 123 7.13 -4.37 -21.40
CA PRO A 123 5.87 -3.79 -21.86
C PRO A 123 5.09 -4.77 -22.74
N ARG A 124 3.76 -4.79 -22.61
CA ARG A 124 2.86 -5.52 -23.51
C ARG A 124 2.57 -4.67 -24.75
N PRO A 125 2.06 -5.26 -25.85
CA PRO A 125 1.65 -4.47 -27.01
C PRO A 125 0.61 -3.41 -26.63
N GLY A 126 0.95 -2.15 -26.86
CA GLY A 126 0.09 -1.00 -26.55
C GLY A 126 0.39 -0.33 -25.20
N GLU A 127 1.31 -0.86 -24.39
CA GLU A 127 1.80 -0.18 -23.19
C GLU A 127 3.08 0.61 -23.46
N ASP A 128 3.28 1.70 -22.74
CA ASP A 128 4.45 2.57 -22.82
C ASP A 128 4.94 3.07 -21.45
N GLU A 129 5.90 3.99 -21.44
CA GLU A 129 6.55 4.50 -20.22
C GLU A 129 5.60 5.27 -19.28
N ASP A 130 4.40 5.64 -19.73
CA ASP A 130 3.37 6.28 -18.89
C ASP A 130 2.53 5.26 -18.10
N ASP A 131 2.50 3.99 -18.53
CA ASP A 131 1.79 2.92 -17.81
C ASP A 131 2.61 2.37 -16.63
N TYR A 132 3.88 2.09 -16.88
CA TYR A 132 4.83 1.59 -15.89
C TYR A 132 6.25 2.06 -16.20
N GLN A 133 7.05 2.19 -15.15
CA GLN A 133 8.49 2.17 -15.28
C GLN A 133 8.97 0.71 -15.47
N PHE A 134 9.20 0.33 -16.72
CA PHE A 134 9.70 -0.99 -17.08
C PHE A 134 11.22 -1.06 -16.91
N LEU A 135 11.71 -1.89 -15.98
CA LEU A 135 13.13 -2.10 -15.72
C LEU A 135 13.52 -3.58 -15.82
N PRO A 136 14.77 -3.91 -16.16
CA PRO A 136 15.25 -5.28 -16.03
C PRO A 136 15.16 -5.79 -14.59
N LEU A 137 14.86 -7.08 -14.40
CA LEU A 137 14.75 -7.69 -13.07
C LEU A 137 15.96 -7.43 -12.16
N SER A 138 17.18 -7.48 -12.71
CA SER A 138 18.41 -7.19 -11.96
C SER A 138 18.45 -5.78 -11.40
N GLN A 139 17.91 -4.79 -12.11
CA GLN A 139 17.84 -3.40 -11.63
C GLN A 139 16.77 -3.26 -10.55
N VAL A 140 15.61 -3.90 -10.73
CA VAL A 140 14.55 -3.89 -9.72
C VAL A 140 15.04 -4.53 -8.41
N GLN A 141 15.77 -5.65 -8.50
CA GLN A 141 16.38 -6.30 -7.34
C GLN A 141 17.38 -5.38 -6.62
N GLN A 142 18.27 -4.72 -7.37
CA GLN A 142 19.20 -3.74 -6.78
C GLN A 142 18.44 -2.60 -6.08
N MET A 143 17.38 -2.08 -6.69
CA MET A 143 16.56 -1.03 -6.08
C MET A 143 15.85 -1.48 -4.80
N ILE A 144 15.47 -2.76 -4.70
CA ILE A 144 14.94 -3.34 -3.45
C ILE A 144 16.03 -3.39 -2.39
N GLU A 145 17.23 -3.87 -2.73
CA GLU A 145 18.39 -3.91 -1.81
C GLU A 145 18.77 -2.51 -1.31
N ASP A 146 18.67 -1.51 -2.19
CA ASP A 146 18.95 -0.10 -1.89
C ASP A 146 17.79 0.61 -1.16
N GLY A 147 16.73 -0.10 -0.79
CA GLY A 147 15.59 0.43 -0.03
C GLY A 147 14.75 1.47 -0.77
N LYS A 148 14.66 1.40 -2.12
CA LYS A 148 13.95 2.41 -2.93
C LYS A 148 12.43 2.21 -2.99
N PHE A 149 11.94 1.05 -2.60
CA PHE A 149 10.52 0.71 -2.65
C PHE A 149 9.83 0.98 -1.31
N CYS A 150 8.63 1.56 -1.39
CA CYS A 150 7.71 1.64 -0.24
C CYS A 150 6.97 0.32 -0.04
N GLU A 151 6.60 -0.32 -1.15
CA GLU A 151 6.07 -1.69 -1.21
C GLU A 151 6.46 -2.32 -2.54
N TYR A 152 6.43 -3.65 -2.58
CA TYR A 152 6.55 -4.41 -3.81
C TYR A 152 5.93 -5.80 -3.63
N THR A 153 5.51 -6.41 -4.74
CA THR A 153 5.03 -7.79 -4.80
C THR A 153 5.73 -8.57 -5.91
N SER A 154 5.89 -9.87 -5.70
CA SER A 154 6.52 -10.78 -6.64
C SER A 154 5.48 -11.79 -7.12
N ILE A 155 5.20 -11.80 -8.42
CA ILE A 155 4.21 -12.65 -9.06
C ILE A 155 4.93 -13.68 -9.94
N VAL A 156 4.58 -14.95 -9.76
CA VAL A 156 4.99 -16.02 -10.66
C VAL A 156 4.04 -16.01 -11.86
N SER A 157 4.56 -15.87 -13.07
CA SER A 157 3.76 -15.92 -14.30
C SER A 157 4.01 -17.22 -15.03
N ASP A 158 2.94 -17.90 -15.45
CA ASP A 158 3.03 -19.09 -16.28
C ASP A 158 3.82 -18.80 -17.56
N GLY A 159 4.75 -19.69 -17.90
CA GLY A 159 5.61 -19.57 -19.09
C GLY A 159 6.81 -18.63 -18.95
N VAL A 160 7.02 -18.00 -17.78
CA VAL A 160 8.22 -17.20 -17.48
C VAL A 160 9.04 -17.90 -16.40
N SER A 161 10.33 -18.10 -16.64
CA SER A 161 11.23 -18.79 -15.68
C SER A 161 11.57 -17.97 -14.44
N GLU A 162 11.30 -16.67 -14.47
CA GLU A 162 11.68 -15.70 -13.45
C GLU A 162 10.44 -14.99 -12.88
N ASN A 163 10.50 -14.63 -11.60
CA ASN A 163 9.43 -13.89 -10.96
C ASN A 163 9.35 -12.45 -11.51
N VAL A 164 8.13 -11.99 -11.79
CA VAL A 164 7.87 -10.59 -12.14
C VAL A 164 7.61 -9.80 -10.87
N ILE A 165 8.29 -8.67 -10.71
CA ILE A 165 8.12 -7.76 -9.58
C ILE A 165 7.30 -6.56 -10.04
N TYR A 166 6.38 -6.10 -9.19
CA TYR A 166 5.69 -4.82 -9.29
C TYR A 166 5.86 -4.07 -7.98
N GLY A 167 5.93 -2.74 -8.00
CA GLY A 167 5.90 -1.97 -6.76
C GLY A 167 5.93 -0.47 -6.94
N THR A 168 5.70 0.21 -5.82
CA THR A 168 5.71 1.66 -5.70
C THR A 168 7.01 2.15 -5.06
N THR A 169 7.69 3.10 -5.70
CA THR A 169 8.94 3.69 -5.16
C THR A 169 8.67 4.98 -4.40
N PHE A 170 9.57 5.33 -3.46
CA PHE A 170 9.53 6.65 -2.81
C PHE A 170 9.63 7.78 -3.84
N ALA A 171 10.43 7.58 -4.89
CA ALA A 171 10.66 8.57 -5.94
C ALA A 171 9.39 8.84 -6.76
N SER A 172 8.63 7.79 -7.13
CA SER A 172 7.40 7.99 -7.90
C SER A 172 6.31 8.68 -7.09
N ILE A 173 6.21 8.41 -5.78
CA ILE A 173 5.33 9.16 -4.87
C ILE A 173 5.77 10.62 -4.79
N GLN A 174 7.08 10.87 -4.61
CA GLN A 174 7.60 12.23 -4.49
C GLN A 174 7.44 13.03 -5.78
N SER A 175 7.50 12.39 -6.94
CA SER A 175 7.23 13.01 -8.24
C SER A 175 5.85 13.64 -8.29
N VAL A 176 4.81 12.89 -7.92
CA VAL A 176 3.42 13.38 -7.88
C VAL A 176 3.27 14.55 -6.90
N ARG A 177 3.81 14.41 -5.69
CA ARG A 177 3.70 15.43 -4.65
C ARG A 177 4.40 16.73 -5.03
N SER A 178 5.54 16.64 -5.71
CA SER A 178 6.29 17.82 -6.15
C SER A 178 5.54 18.63 -7.21
N GLY A 179 4.57 18.03 -7.90
CA GLY A 179 3.60 18.72 -8.76
C GLY A 179 2.41 19.33 -8.01
N MET A 180 2.48 19.44 -6.67
CA MET A 180 1.41 19.94 -5.79
C MET A 180 0.10 19.14 -5.82
N LYS A 181 0.12 17.94 -6.41
CA LYS A 181 -1.02 17.02 -6.43
C LYS A 181 -1.04 16.11 -5.21
N ILE A 182 -2.23 15.66 -4.82
CA ILE A 182 -2.43 14.62 -3.82
C ILE A 182 -2.14 13.26 -4.48
N CYS A 183 -1.11 12.57 -4.00
CA CYS A 183 -0.71 11.26 -4.49
C CYS A 183 -1.63 10.17 -3.96
N ILE A 184 -2.43 9.54 -4.83
CA ILE A 184 -3.31 8.41 -4.51
C ILE A 184 -2.53 7.11 -4.71
N ILE A 185 -2.46 6.29 -3.67
CA ILE A 185 -1.80 4.98 -3.68
C ILE A 185 -2.86 3.91 -3.49
N LEU A 186 -3.01 3.01 -4.46
CA LEU A 186 -3.89 1.85 -4.35
C LEU A 186 -3.05 0.61 -4.07
N THR A 187 -3.29 -0.06 -2.94
CA THR A 187 -2.56 -1.27 -2.56
C THR A 187 -3.47 -2.27 -1.84
N ASP A 188 -3.05 -3.53 -1.78
CA ASP A 188 -3.66 -4.52 -0.88
C ASP A 188 -3.16 -4.37 0.57
N ILE A 189 -3.68 -5.21 1.47
CA ILE A 189 -3.33 -5.18 2.90
C ILE A 189 -1.84 -5.43 3.14
N GLU A 190 -1.20 -6.29 2.33
CA GLU A 190 0.22 -6.61 2.50
C GLU A 190 1.10 -5.43 2.08
N GLY A 191 0.77 -4.75 0.98
CA GLY A 191 1.45 -3.51 0.60
C GLY A 191 1.18 -2.38 1.60
N TYR A 192 -0.02 -2.27 2.18
CA TYR A 192 -0.29 -1.33 3.28
C TYR A 192 0.61 -1.59 4.49
N LYS A 193 0.75 -2.84 4.93
CA LYS A 193 1.64 -3.22 6.04
C LYS A 193 3.09 -2.82 5.75
N LYS A 194 3.58 -3.04 4.54
CA LYS A 194 4.93 -2.61 4.10
C LYS A 194 5.07 -1.09 4.14
N MET A 195 4.08 -0.36 3.63
CA MET A 195 4.09 1.10 3.64
C MET A 195 4.07 1.68 5.05
N LYS A 196 3.32 1.10 6.02
CA LYS A 196 3.33 1.57 7.41
C LYS A 196 4.71 1.58 8.04
N VAL A 197 5.54 0.59 7.73
CA VAL A 197 6.91 0.47 8.28
C VAL A 197 7.97 1.13 7.41
N SER A 198 7.59 1.66 6.24
CA SER A 198 8.51 2.31 5.30
C SER A 198 8.98 3.70 5.75
N GLY A 199 8.30 4.30 6.75
CA GLY A 199 8.54 5.69 7.17
C GLY A 199 7.85 6.75 6.31
N LEU A 200 7.10 6.34 5.27
CA LEU A 200 6.24 7.24 4.50
C LEU A 200 5.06 7.71 5.37
N GLY A 201 4.92 9.02 5.56
CA GLY A 201 3.70 9.60 6.10
C GLY A 201 2.59 9.65 5.05
N PHE A 202 1.40 9.14 5.36
CA PHE A 202 0.23 9.16 4.49
C PHE A 202 -1.07 9.21 5.31
N LYS A 203 -2.18 9.53 4.64
CA LYS A 203 -3.54 9.33 5.13
C LYS A 203 -4.12 8.06 4.53
N SER A 204 -4.84 7.25 5.30
CA SER A 204 -5.22 5.90 4.90
C SER A 204 -6.73 5.64 5.01
N ILE A 205 -7.33 5.10 3.95
CA ILE A 205 -8.74 4.70 3.91
C ILE A 205 -8.84 3.22 3.54
N PHE A 206 -9.55 2.45 4.36
CA PHE A 206 -9.97 1.09 4.03
C PHE A 206 -11.37 1.11 3.40
N ILE A 207 -11.50 0.61 2.17
CA ILE A 207 -12.77 0.47 1.45
C ILE A 207 -13.26 -0.97 1.54
N LYS A 208 -14.38 -1.17 2.22
CA LYS A 208 -15.02 -2.48 2.37
C LYS A 208 -16.29 -2.61 1.53
N PRO A 209 -16.64 -3.82 1.06
CA PRO A 209 -18.00 -4.06 0.55
C PRO A 209 -19.02 -4.03 1.71
N PRO A 210 -20.33 -3.90 1.42
CA PRO A 210 -21.37 -3.96 2.47
C PRO A 210 -21.44 -5.36 3.10
N ASP A 211 -21.29 -6.40 2.28
CA ASP A 211 -21.26 -7.80 2.68
C ASP A 211 -20.48 -8.63 1.64
N LEU A 212 -20.30 -9.92 1.94
CA LEU A 212 -19.57 -10.83 1.05
C LEU A 212 -20.36 -11.22 -0.19
N ASP A 213 -21.70 -11.24 -0.11
CA ASP A 213 -22.56 -11.61 -1.24
C ASP A 213 -22.46 -10.53 -2.33
N ALA A 214 -22.52 -9.25 -1.95
CA ALA A 214 -22.29 -8.13 -2.85
C ALA A 214 -20.87 -8.11 -3.41
N LEU A 215 -19.87 -8.61 -2.67
CA LEU A 215 -18.50 -8.75 -3.18
C LEU A 215 -18.42 -9.87 -4.23
N GLU A 216 -19.06 -11.01 -3.98
CA GLU A 216 -19.15 -12.13 -4.90
C GLU A 216 -19.75 -11.71 -6.24
N ASP A 217 -20.91 -11.05 -6.21
CA ASP A 217 -21.56 -10.51 -7.41
C ASP A 217 -20.61 -9.60 -8.21
N ARG A 218 -19.91 -8.69 -7.52
CA ARG A 218 -18.95 -7.79 -8.17
C ARG A 218 -17.73 -8.51 -8.77
N LEU A 219 -17.30 -9.63 -8.18
CA LEU A 219 -16.21 -10.43 -8.73
C LEU A 219 -16.66 -11.16 -10.00
N LEU A 220 -17.85 -11.76 -9.96
CA LEU A 220 -18.46 -12.43 -11.12
C LEU A 220 -18.72 -11.44 -12.27
N ASP A 221 -19.25 -10.26 -11.98
CA ASP A 221 -19.48 -9.20 -12.96
C ASP A 221 -18.19 -8.72 -13.63
N LYS A 222 -17.04 -8.85 -12.94
CA LYS A 222 -15.70 -8.56 -13.48
C LYS A 222 -15.10 -9.71 -14.29
N GLY A 223 -15.84 -10.80 -14.46
CA GLY A 223 -15.39 -11.98 -15.21
C GLY A 223 -14.41 -12.85 -14.44
N VAL A 224 -14.34 -12.74 -13.11
CA VAL A 224 -13.61 -13.71 -12.28
C VAL A 224 -14.30 -15.06 -12.42
N GLY A 225 -13.51 -16.12 -12.67
CA GLY A 225 -14.08 -17.46 -12.84
C GLY A 225 -14.71 -17.97 -11.55
N GLU A 226 -15.85 -18.66 -11.65
CA GLU A 226 -16.57 -19.22 -10.49
C GLU A 226 -15.68 -20.09 -9.58
N GLY A 227 -14.65 -20.74 -10.13
CA GLY A 227 -13.69 -21.53 -9.35
C GLY A 227 -12.69 -20.71 -8.54
N GLU A 228 -12.46 -19.44 -8.90
CA GLU A 228 -11.52 -18.53 -8.23
C GLU A 228 -12.20 -17.69 -7.14
N VAL A 229 -13.51 -17.43 -7.30
CA VAL A 229 -14.31 -16.63 -6.37
C VAL A 229 -14.18 -17.07 -4.91
N PRO A 230 -14.30 -18.36 -4.54
CA PRO A 230 -14.21 -18.78 -3.14
C PRO A 230 -12.87 -18.42 -2.48
N VAL A 231 -11.77 -18.48 -3.25
CA VAL A 231 -10.43 -18.14 -2.75
C VAL A 231 -10.33 -16.63 -2.51
N LEU A 232 -10.88 -15.82 -3.40
CA LEU A 232 -10.90 -14.36 -3.24
C LEU A 232 -11.82 -13.91 -2.12
N LEU A 233 -12.96 -14.56 -1.92
CA LEU A 233 -13.87 -14.27 -0.81
C LEU A 233 -13.23 -14.62 0.53
N GLU A 234 -12.52 -15.74 0.63
CA GLU A 234 -11.81 -16.09 1.86
C GLU A 234 -10.71 -15.08 2.18
N LYS A 235 -9.90 -14.70 1.17
CA LYS A 235 -8.93 -13.62 1.33
C LYS A 235 -9.60 -12.31 1.74
N ALA A 236 -10.74 -11.96 1.15
CA ALA A 236 -11.47 -10.75 1.46
C ALA A 236 -11.96 -10.72 2.91
N LYS A 237 -12.38 -11.87 3.49
CA LYS A 237 -12.75 -11.94 4.91
C LYS A 237 -11.60 -11.55 5.82
N GLU A 238 -10.41 -12.13 5.59
CA GLU A 238 -9.21 -11.80 6.35
C GLU A 238 -8.85 -10.32 6.20
N GLU A 239 -8.94 -9.78 4.98
CA GLU A 239 -8.67 -8.36 4.71
C GLU A 239 -9.69 -7.43 5.38
N ILE A 240 -10.97 -7.80 5.43
CA ILE A 240 -12.04 -7.04 6.12
C ILE A 240 -11.84 -7.07 7.63
N GLU A 241 -11.57 -8.23 8.22
CA GLU A 241 -11.30 -8.36 9.65
C GLU A 241 -10.08 -7.52 10.06
N TYR A 242 -9.01 -7.56 9.26
CA TYR A 242 -7.85 -6.71 9.46
C TYR A 242 -8.20 -5.22 9.30
N GLY A 243 -8.96 -4.87 8.27
CA GLY A 243 -9.37 -3.49 7.96
C GLY A 243 -10.21 -2.82 9.05
N GLU A 244 -11.19 -3.55 9.58
CA GLU A 244 -12.09 -3.04 10.64
C GLU A 244 -11.48 -3.18 12.05
N GLY A 245 -10.50 -4.06 12.23
CA GLY A 245 -9.86 -4.35 13.50
C GLY A 245 -8.49 -3.69 13.67
N GLU A 246 -7.44 -4.51 13.63
CA GLU A 246 -6.07 -4.12 13.99
C GLU A 246 -5.31 -3.33 12.91
N GLY A 247 -5.90 -3.14 11.72
CA GLY A 247 -5.26 -2.45 10.60
C GLY A 247 -4.89 -1.01 10.90
N GLY A 248 -5.65 -0.35 11.79
CA GLY A 248 -5.35 1.01 12.24
C GLY A 248 -5.32 2.02 11.10
N PHE A 249 -6.32 1.94 10.22
CA PHE A 249 -6.59 2.92 9.17
C PHE A 249 -7.07 4.25 9.77
N ASP A 250 -6.79 5.38 9.09
CA ASP A 250 -7.33 6.67 9.52
C ASP A 250 -8.87 6.73 9.37
N GLU A 251 -9.42 6.02 8.37
CA GLU A 251 -10.86 5.91 8.14
C GLU A 251 -11.24 4.57 7.48
N VAL A 252 -12.47 4.09 7.73
CA VAL A 252 -13.08 2.94 7.06
C VAL A 252 -14.35 3.41 6.36
N VAL A 253 -14.46 3.13 5.05
CA VAL A 253 -15.63 3.51 4.24
C VAL A 253 -16.26 2.27 3.63
N GLU A 254 -17.57 2.12 3.84
CA GLU A 254 -18.37 1.07 3.21
C GLU A 254 -18.80 1.50 1.80
N ASN A 255 -18.56 0.62 0.83
CA ASN A 255 -18.94 0.82 -0.57
C ASN A 255 -20.15 -0.04 -0.93
N GLY A 256 -21.33 0.37 -0.49
CA GLY A 256 -22.62 -0.26 -0.78
C GLY A 256 -23.26 0.29 -2.05
N VAL A 257 -23.99 1.40 -1.93
CA VAL A 257 -24.58 2.16 -3.05
C VAL A 257 -23.59 3.22 -3.51
N LEU A 258 -23.23 3.21 -4.79
CA LEU A 258 -22.10 3.99 -5.31
C LEU A 258 -22.19 5.48 -5.01
N GLU A 259 -23.37 6.08 -5.19
CA GLU A 259 -23.59 7.51 -4.97
C GLU A 259 -23.38 7.89 -3.50
N GLU A 260 -23.99 7.15 -2.57
CA GLU A 260 -23.89 7.38 -1.13
C GLU A 260 -22.45 7.14 -0.64
N SER A 261 -21.83 6.07 -1.12
CA SER A 261 -20.45 5.72 -0.80
C SER A 261 -19.46 6.73 -1.34
N PHE A 262 -19.69 7.30 -2.53
CA PHE A 262 -18.86 8.37 -3.07
C PHE A 262 -19.02 9.67 -2.28
N GLU A 263 -20.23 10.00 -1.81
CA GLU A 263 -20.45 11.15 -0.94
C GLU A 263 -19.71 11.00 0.40
N ALA A 264 -19.80 9.82 1.02
CA ALA A 264 -19.10 9.52 2.28
C ALA A 264 -17.58 9.57 2.10
N PHE A 265 -17.05 8.92 1.06
CA PHE A 265 -15.64 8.96 0.70
C PHE A 265 -15.15 10.38 0.42
N GLY A 266 -15.92 11.15 -0.36
CA GLY A 266 -15.61 12.54 -0.69
C GLY A 266 -15.50 13.44 0.54
N LYS A 267 -16.42 13.31 1.51
CA LYS A 267 -16.37 14.07 2.77
C LYS A 267 -15.09 13.81 3.57
N VAL A 268 -14.60 12.57 3.59
CA VAL A 268 -13.35 12.20 4.26
C VAL A 268 -12.16 12.87 3.56
N VAL A 269 -12.12 12.80 2.23
CA VAL A 269 -11.06 13.42 1.43
C VAL A 269 -11.07 14.95 1.59
N GLU A 270 -12.24 15.59 1.49
CA GLU A 270 -12.42 17.04 1.68
C GLU A 270 -12.00 17.48 3.09
N LYS A 271 -12.32 16.69 4.13
CA LYS A 271 -11.89 16.96 5.50
C LYS A 271 -10.36 17.00 5.64
N TRP A 272 -9.63 16.16 4.91
CA TRP A 272 -8.17 16.07 5.02
C TRP A 272 -7.44 17.01 4.05
N PHE A 273 -8.00 17.25 2.88
CA PHE A 273 -7.33 17.92 1.78
C PHE A 273 -8.04 19.17 1.27
N GLY A 274 -9.12 19.63 1.91
CA GLY A 274 -9.97 20.73 1.45
C GLY A 274 -9.21 21.97 1.01
N LYS A 275 -8.17 22.38 1.74
CA LYS A 275 -7.31 23.51 1.35
C LYS A 275 -6.69 23.34 -0.05
N VAL A 276 -6.10 22.18 -0.32
CA VAL A 276 -5.48 21.86 -1.62
C VAL A 276 -6.53 21.79 -2.74
N LEU A 277 -7.75 21.35 -2.39
CA LEU A 277 -8.86 21.25 -3.34
C LEU A 277 -9.44 22.64 -3.68
N GLU A 278 -9.43 23.57 -2.73
CA GLU A 278 -9.98 24.93 -2.87
C GLU A 278 -8.97 25.92 -3.48
N GLU A 279 -7.66 25.76 -3.24
CA GLU A 279 -6.62 26.76 -3.58
C GLU A 279 -6.47 27.10 -5.08
N GLU A 280 -6.77 26.20 -6.04
CA GLU A 280 -6.72 26.57 -7.47
C GLU A 280 -8.03 27.13 -8.01
N GLU A 281 -9.16 26.92 -7.32
CA GLU A 281 -10.41 27.57 -7.75
C GLU A 281 -10.33 29.09 -7.59
N GLU A 282 -9.51 29.59 -6.66
CA GLU A 282 -9.26 31.02 -6.48
C GLU A 282 -8.26 31.55 -7.52
N GLU A 283 -7.15 30.85 -7.77
CA GLU A 283 -6.15 31.24 -8.79
C GLU A 283 -6.74 31.24 -10.22
N GLU A 284 -7.52 30.22 -10.60
CA GLU A 284 -8.15 30.15 -11.93
C GLU A 284 -9.27 31.22 -12.08
N LYS A 285 -9.97 31.56 -10.99
CA LYS A 285 -10.95 32.67 -10.99
C LYS A 285 -10.27 34.04 -11.06
N GLU A 286 -9.07 34.20 -10.49
CA GLU A 286 -8.27 35.41 -10.59
C GLU A 286 -7.70 35.60 -12.00
N GLU A 287 -7.12 34.56 -12.62
CA GLU A 287 -6.64 34.63 -14.01
C GLU A 287 -7.76 34.97 -15.01
N ILE A 288 -8.93 34.33 -14.88
CA ILE A 288 -10.11 34.62 -15.73
C ILE A 288 -10.64 36.04 -15.50
N LYS A 289 -10.44 36.60 -14.30
CA LYS A 289 -10.87 37.97 -13.98
C LYS A 289 -9.90 39.01 -14.54
N GLU A 290 -8.59 38.76 -14.48
CA GLU A 290 -7.56 39.61 -15.08
C GLU A 290 -7.68 39.65 -16.61
N GLU A 291 -7.93 38.52 -17.28
CA GLU A 291 -8.18 38.51 -18.74
C GLU A 291 -9.42 39.34 -19.13
N LYS A 292 -10.49 39.29 -18.34
CA LYS A 292 -11.72 40.06 -18.59
C LYS A 292 -11.62 41.54 -18.24
N GLU A 293 -10.68 41.94 -17.40
CA GLU A 293 -10.39 43.35 -17.11
C GLU A 293 -9.51 43.96 -18.20
N ASN A 294 -8.53 43.20 -18.72
CA ASN A 294 -7.70 43.64 -19.85
C ASN A 294 -8.51 43.80 -21.16
N ASP A 295 -9.48 42.92 -21.43
CA ASP A 295 -10.37 43.04 -22.61
C ASP A 295 -11.37 44.21 -22.56
N LYS A 296 -11.45 44.96 -21.44
CA LYS A 296 -12.33 46.13 -21.29
C LYS A 296 -11.60 47.46 -21.41
N GLU A 297 -10.27 47.46 -21.43
CA GLU A 297 -9.45 48.67 -21.56
C GLU A 297 -8.98 48.94 -23.01
N ASP A 298 -9.24 48.02 -23.94
CA ASP A 298 -9.05 48.16 -25.40
C ASP A 298 -10.37 48.50 -26.15
#